data_AF-A0A378NFZ2-F1
#
_entry.id   AF-A0A378NFZ2-F1
#
_cell.length_a   1.000
_cell.length_b   1.000
_cell.length_c   1.000
_cell.angle_alpha   90.00
_cell.angle_beta   90.00
_cell.angle_gamma   90.00
#
_symmetry.space_group_name_H-M   'P 1'
#
loop_
_entity.id
_entity.type
_entity.pdbx_description
1 polymer ?
#
loop_
_entity_poly.entity_id
_entity_poly.type
_entity_poly.pdbx_seq_one_letter_code
_entity_poly.pdbx_strand_id
1 'polypeptide(L)' 'MAKKITKLIKDSKIKVQAQIQGEQVRVTGKSRDDLQAAIQLVKGADLGQPFQFNNFRD' A
#
# COMPACT_ATOMS: atom_id res chain seq x y z
N MET A 1 9.33 -1.58 9.05
CA MET A 1 8.05 -0.93 8.69
C MET A 1 7.34 -1.60 7.52
N ALA A 2 8.03 -1.88 6.41
CA ALA A 2 7.45 -2.50 5.21
C ALA A 2 6.58 -3.76 5.47
N LYS A 3 7.02 -4.66 6.37
CA LYS A 3 6.23 -5.85 6.77
C LYS A 3 4.88 -5.51 7.44
N LYS A 4 4.78 -4.39 8.17
CA LYS A 4 3.52 -3.96 8.78
C LYS A 4 2.54 -3.47 7.71
N ILE A 5 3.03 -2.70 6.74
CA ILE A 5 2.23 -2.19 5.61
C ILE A 5 1.72 -3.35 4.75
N THR A 6 2.58 -4.30 4.40
CA THR A 6 2.15 -5.45 3.61
C THR A 6 1.14 -6.32 4.35
N LYS A 7 1.26 -6.46 5.67
CA LYS A 7 0.25 -7.13 6.49
C LYS A 7 -1.08 -6.35 6.52
N LEU A 8 -1.03 -5.05 6.78
CA LEU A 8 -2.21 -4.17 6.77
C LEU A 8 -2.99 -4.25 5.45
N ILE A 9 -2.28 -4.18 4.31
CA ILE A 9 -2.90 -4.28 2.99
C ILE A 9 -3.55 -5.66 2.80
N LYS A 10 -2.90 -6.75 3.23
CA LYS A 10 -3.49 -8.10 3.16
C LYS A 10 -4.73 -8.24 4.04
N ASP A 11 -4.69 -7.70 5.26
CA ASP A 11 -5.79 -7.78 6.23
C ASP A 11 -7.00 -6.96 5.77
N SER A 12 -6.80 -5.91 4.97
CA SER A 12 -7.87 -5.07 4.40
C SER A 12 -8.72 -5.75 3.32
N LYS A 13 -8.28 -6.90 2.80
CA LYS A 13 -8.93 -7.65 1.71
C LYS A 13 -9.15 -6.85 0.41
N ILE A 14 -8.48 -5.70 0.24
CA ILE A 14 -8.46 -4.96 -1.02
C ILE A 14 -7.77 -5.84 -2.08
N LYS A 15 -8.27 -5.84 -3.32
CA LYS A 15 -7.75 -6.68 -4.42
C LYS A 15 -6.44 -6.15 -5.02
N VAL A 16 -5.46 -5.90 -4.16
CA VAL A 16 -4.11 -5.47 -4.51
C VAL A 16 -3.07 -6.40 -3.92
N GLN A 17 -1.90 -6.45 -4.56
CA GLN A 17 -0.73 -7.17 -4.07
C GLN A 17 0.32 -6.16 -3.62
N ALA A 18 0.86 -6.35 -2.41
CA ALA A 18 1.96 -5.56 -1.89
C ALA A 18 3.26 -6.37 -1.86
N GLN A 19 4.35 -5.82 -2.40
CA GLN A 19 5.68 -6.41 -2.46
C GLN A 19 6.72 -5.46 -1.88
N ILE A 20 7.68 -5.98 -1.12
CA ILE A 20 8.77 -5.17 -0.54
C ILE A 20 9.92 -5.12 -1.55
N GLN A 21 10.37 -3.92 -1.94
CA GLN A 21 11.49 -3.67 -2.85
C GLN A 21 12.54 -2.82 -2.13
N GLY A 22 13.49 -3.49 -1.47
CA GLY A 22 14.44 -2.82 -0.59
C GLY A 22 13.72 -2.10 0.55
N GLU A 23 13.80 -0.78 0.56
CA GLU A 23 13.15 0.07 1.57
C GLU A 23 11.75 0.56 1.16
N GLN A 24 11.32 0.27 -0.07
CA GLN A 24 10.02 0.68 -0.60
C GLN A 24 9.02 -0.49 -0.60
N VAL A 25 7.72 -0.17 -0.62
CA VAL A 25 6.65 -1.15 -0.83
C VAL A 25 5.94 -0.81 -2.13
N ARG A 26 6.00 -1.73 -3.10
CA ARG A 26 5.25 -1.65 -4.35
C ARG A 26 3.86 -2.24 -4.14
N VAL A 27 2.83 -1.50 -4.52
CA VAL A 27 1.44 -1.97 -4.54
C VAL A 27 0.99 -2.07 -5.99
N THR A 28 0.48 -3.24 -6.39
CA THR A 28 0.01 -3.52 -7.74
C THR A 28 -1.43 -4.04 -7.68
N GLY A 29 -2.29 -3.62 -8.60
CA GLY A 29 -3.69 -4.00 -8.65
C GLY A 29 -4.24 -3.82 -10.05
N LYS A 30 -5.36 -4.50 -10.35
CA LYS A 30 -6.04 -4.38 -11.65
C LYS A 30 -6.94 -3.14 -11.74
N SER A 31 -7.46 -2.69 -10.60
CA SER A 31 -8.34 -1.53 -10.51
C SER A 31 -7.61 -0.34 -9.91
N ARG A 32 -7.76 0.82 -10.55
CA ARG A 32 -7.30 2.09 -9.99
C ARG A 32 -8.02 2.43 -8.68
N ASP A 33 -9.28 2.03 -8.55
CA ASP A 33 -10.06 2.29 -7.33
C ASP A 33 -9.50 1.49 -6.15
N ASP A 34 -9.13 0.22 -6.37
CA ASP A 34 -8.48 -0.61 -5.37
C ASP A 34 -7.10 -0.04 -4.97
N LEU A 35 -6.35 0.50 -5.93
CA LEU A 35 -5.07 1.18 -5.65
C LEU A 35 -5.27 2.44 -4.81
N GLN A 36 -6.29 3.26 -5.12
CA GLN A 36 -6.61 4.45 -4.32
C GLN A 36 -7.10 4.07 -2.92
N ALA A 37 -7.91 3.02 -2.79
CA ALA A 37 -8.36 2.50 -1.49
C ALA A 37 -7.17 2.06 -0.61
N ALA A 38 -6.17 1.38 -1.19
CA ALA A 38 -4.97 0.98 -0.46
C ALA A 38 -4.15 2.18 0.03
N ILE A 39 -4.09 3.27 -0.75
CA ILE A 39 -3.42 4.52 -0.34
C ILE A 39 -4.15 5.16 0.83
N GLN A 40 -5.49 5.26 0.76
CA GLN A 40 -6.30 5.82 1.84
C GLN A 40 -6.16 5.00 3.13
N LEU A 41 -6.14 3.67 3.02
CA LEU A 41 -5.90 2.78 4.15
C LEU A 41 -4.56 3.06 4.82
N VAL A 42 -3.47 3.19 4.05
CA VAL A 42 -2.13 3.44 4.60
C VAL A 42 -2.02 4.86 5.18
N LYS A 43 -2.69 5.85 4.56
CA LYS A 43 -2.75 7.23 5.08
C LYS A 43 -3.54 7.34 6.39
N GLY A 44 -4.64 6.60 6.50
CA GLY A 44 -5.48 6.58 7.70
C GLY A 44 -4.96 5.67 8.81
N ALA A 45 -3.97 4.82 8.52
CA ALA A 45 -3.35 3.96 9.52
C ALA A 45 -2.30 4.73 10.33
N ASP A 46 -2.39 4.64 11.65
CA ASP A 46 -1.43 5.26 12.56
C ASP A 46 -0.14 4.42 12.63
N LEU A 47 0.70 4.62 11.62
CA LEU A 47 1.94 3.88 11.40
C LEU A 47 3.17 4.60 11.96
N GLY A 48 2.96 5.72 12.69
CA GLY A 48 4.01 6.44 13.42
C GLY A 48 5.03 7.19 12.56
N GLN A 49 4.83 7.28 11.25
CA GLN A 49 5.67 8.08 10.34
C GLN A 49 4.88 8.49 9.09
N PRO A 50 5.24 9.62 8.44
CA PRO A 50 4.65 10.01 7.17
C PRO A 50 5.13 9.09 6.03
N PHE A 51 4.23 8.80 5.08
CA PHE A 51 4.54 8.04 3.86
C PHE A 51 4.33 8.88 2.61
N GLN A 52 5.19 8.64 1.63
CA GLN A 52 5.06 9.20 0.28
C GLN A 52 4.55 8.12 -0.67
N PHE A 53 3.65 8.51 -1.57
CA PHE A 53 3.10 7.63 -2.61
C PHE A 53 3.51 8.20 -3.96
N ASN A 54 4.33 7.46 -4.71
CA ASN A 54 4.91 7.91 -5.97
C ASN A 54 4.91 6.77 -7.00
N ASN A 55 5.46 7.04 -8.19
CA ASN A 55 5.67 6.05 -9.25
C ASN A 55 4.37 5.31 -9.64
N PHE A 56 3.30 6.08 -9.86
CA PHE A 56 2.06 5.57 -10.44
C PHE A 56 2.31 5.13 -11.88
N ARG A 57 1.90 3.90 -12.21
CA ARG A 57 2.10 3.28 -13.53
C ARG A 57 0.79 2.64 -13.97
N ASP A 58 0.58 2.61 -15.28
CA ASP A 58 -0.50 1.86 -15.93
C ASP A 58 -0.21 0.34 -15.96
#